data_AF-A0A2D9F144-F1
#
_entry.id   AF-A0A2D9F144-F1
#
_cell.length_a   1.000
_cell.length_b   1.000
_cell.length_c   1.000
_cell.angle_alpha   90.00
_cell.angle_beta   90.00
_cell.angle_gamma   90.00
#
_symmetry.space_group_name_H-M   'P 1'
#
loop_
_entity.id
_entity.type
_entity.pdbx_description
1 polymer ?
#
loop_
_entity_poly.entity_id
_entity_poly.type
_entity_poly.pdbx_seq_one_letter_code
_entity_poly.pdbx_strand_id
1 'polypeptide(L)'
;MIGDAPAGPAHTLPPDCRWLIMRAANWKGPNMTLRFPALPVKGLLASAAVAALIGLGLHGLPAQAQDKAAMSDADRGAIEKIVRDYLLENPEVIVEAIQVFRQREQAAQEQRAQEAVKAHKNALLNAPGAPFVGNPKGDVTIVEFFDYRCGYCKRVTPLMQQILDSDKKLRWVFKEFPILGPDSLTASQAALAAWKIDPDKYLTFHTAMMNTAGALPEDRILKLGKEAGYDPDQLRKTMDDAAVKAEIDANHRLAETMNIRGTPAFIIGDELVPGAVDLTTLRELVAKARKGCTAPC
;
A
#
# COMPACT_ATOMS: atom_id res chain seq x y z
N MET A 1 -47.71 32.58 5.84
CA MET A 1 -47.27 33.25 4.61
C MET A 1 -46.00 32.57 4.14
N ILE A 2 -46.07 32.01 2.95
CA ILE A 2 -45.01 31.29 2.25
C ILE A 2 -43.96 32.33 1.83
N GLY A 3 -42.68 32.05 2.05
CA GLY A 3 -41.57 32.93 1.71
C GLY A 3 -40.44 32.13 1.11
N ASP A 4 -40.23 32.33 -0.18
CA ASP A 4 -39.45 31.53 -1.11
C ASP A 4 -37.93 31.59 -0.89
N ALA A 5 -37.26 30.47 -1.18
CA ALA A 5 -35.81 30.36 -1.28
C ALA A 5 -35.32 30.80 -2.68
N PRO A 6 -34.21 31.55 -2.80
CA PRO A 6 -33.67 31.93 -4.11
C PRO A 6 -32.92 30.76 -4.77
N ALA A 7 -33.21 30.55 -6.05
CA ALA A 7 -32.54 29.61 -6.94
C ALA A 7 -31.10 30.07 -7.28
N GLY A 8 -30.13 29.19 -7.08
CA GLY A 8 -28.76 29.34 -7.59
C GLY A 8 -28.63 28.91 -9.06
N PRO A 9 -27.60 29.40 -9.78
CA PRO A 9 -27.55 29.34 -11.24
C PRO A 9 -27.23 27.95 -11.80
N ALA A 10 -27.82 27.67 -12.95
CA ALA A 10 -27.61 26.49 -13.77
C ALA A 10 -26.15 26.41 -14.26
N HIS A 11 -25.44 25.35 -13.85
CA HIS A 11 -24.16 24.99 -14.45
C HIS A 11 -24.41 24.35 -15.82
N THR A 12 -24.01 25.05 -16.86
CA THR A 12 -23.86 24.55 -18.22
C THR A 12 -22.68 23.57 -18.26
N LEU A 13 -22.99 22.30 -18.56
CA LEU A 13 -21.98 21.26 -18.80
C LEU A 13 -21.36 21.43 -20.20
N PRO A 14 -20.05 21.17 -20.38
CA PRO A 14 -19.37 21.19 -21.68
C PRO A 14 -19.83 20.03 -22.60
N PRO A 15 -19.71 20.18 -23.93
CA PRO A 15 -20.47 19.37 -24.91
C PRO A 15 -20.00 17.93 -25.19
N ASP A 16 -18.99 17.39 -24.51
CA ASP A 16 -18.36 16.11 -24.90
C ASP A 16 -18.80 14.86 -24.12
N CYS A 17 -19.98 14.88 -23.49
CA CYS A 17 -20.55 13.72 -22.78
C CYS A 17 -21.92 13.29 -23.30
N ARG A 18 -22.17 13.44 -24.61
CA ARG A 18 -23.46 13.10 -25.24
C ARG A 18 -23.56 11.68 -25.81
N TRP A 19 -22.49 10.88 -25.70
CA TRP A 19 -22.45 9.51 -26.25
C TRP A 19 -22.80 8.39 -25.26
N LEU A 20 -23.00 8.69 -23.96
CA LEU A 20 -23.18 7.67 -22.90
C LEU A 20 -24.59 7.53 -22.33
N ILE A 21 -25.61 8.22 -22.87
CA ILE A 21 -27.01 8.14 -22.36
C ILE A 21 -27.99 7.58 -23.42
N MET A 22 -27.53 6.71 -24.35
CA MET A 22 -28.42 6.03 -25.31
C MET A 22 -28.11 4.54 -25.52
N ARG A 23 -27.62 3.82 -24.50
CA ARG A 23 -27.42 2.36 -24.62
C ARG A 23 -27.90 1.49 -23.46
N ALA A 24 -28.78 2.02 -22.61
CA ALA A 24 -29.35 1.27 -21.48
C ALA A 24 -30.80 0.78 -21.69
N ALA A 25 -31.39 0.93 -22.88
CA ALA A 25 -32.83 0.68 -23.07
C ALA A 25 -33.22 -0.46 -24.03
N ASN A 26 -32.28 -1.27 -24.57
CA ASN A 26 -32.70 -2.34 -25.50
C ASN A 26 -31.75 -3.54 -25.62
N TRP A 27 -31.34 -4.12 -24.50
CA TRP A 27 -30.66 -5.43 -24.49
C TRP A 27 -31.67 -6.55 -24.20
N LYS A 28 -32.14 -7.26 -25.24
CA LYS A 28 -32.84 -8.55 -25.12
C LYS A 28 -31.83 -9.68 -25.37
N GLY A 29 -31.32 -10.28 -24.30
CA GLY A 29 -30.57 -11.54 -24.38
C GLY A 29 -31.52 -12.75 -24.40
N PRO A 30 -31.13 -13.88 -25.01
CA PRO A 30 -31.97 -15.07 -25.07
C PRO A 30 -31.99 -15.83 -23.73
N ASN A 31 -33.20 -16.12 -23.24
CA ASN A 31 -33.46 -17.05 -22.14
C ASN A 31 -33.02 -18.47 -22.54
N MET A 32 -31.99 -19.00 -21.90
CA MET A 32 -31.65 -20.42 -22.00
C MET A 32 -31.93 -21.11 -20.66
N THR A 33 -33.14 -21.65 -20.54
CA THR A 33 -33.54 -22.58 -19.47
C THR A 33 -32.84 -23.91 -19.69
N LEU A 34 -31.86 -24.23 -18.84
CA LEU A 34 -31.24 -25.56 -18.80
C LEU A 34 -32.20 -26.55 -18.12
N ARG A 35 -32.73 -27.47 -18.92
CA ARG A 35 -33.58 -28.57 -18.50
C ARG A 35 -32.72 -29.84 -18.46
N PHE A 36 -32.40 -30.33 -17.26
CA PHE A 36 -31.71 -31.61 -17.07
C PHE A 36 -32.69 -32.78 -17.32
N PRO A 37 -32.40 -33.73 -18.22
CA PRO A 37 -33.22 -34.93 -18.32
C PRO A 37 -32.85 -35.92 -17.22
N ALA A 38 -33.87 -36.41 -16.51
CA ALA A 38 -33.76 -37.52 -15.56
C ALA A 38 -33.64 -38.85 -16.31
N LEU A 39 -32.62 -39.65 -15.98
CA LEU A 39 -32.48 -41.04 -16.43
C LEU A 39 -33.12 -41.99 -15.41
N PRO A 40 -33.97 -42.95 -15.82
CA PRO A 40 -34.59 -43.90 -14.89
C PRO A 40 -33.64 -45.07 -14.58
N VAL A 41 -33.41 -45.31 -13.30
CA VAL A 41 -32.76 -46.51 -12.76
C VAL A 41 -33.79 -47.64 -12.68
N LYS A 42 -33.74 -48.60 -13.61
CA LYS A 42 -34.42 -49.90 -13.46
C LYS A 42 -33.65 -51.00 -14.20
N GLY A 43 -33.40 -52.12 -13.50
CA GLY A 43 -33.26 -53.43 -14.14
C GLY A 43 -31.97 -54.18 -13.84
N LEU A 44 -31.83 -54.68 -12.62
CA LEU A 44 -31.04 -55.89 -12.31
C LEU A 44 -31.81 -57.12 -12.86
N LEU A 45 -31.12 -58.06 -13.53
CA LEU A 45 -31.14 -59.53 -13.31
C LEU A 45 -30.81 -60.36 -14.58
N ALA A 46 -29.79 -61.21 -14.42
CA ALA A 46 -29.58 -62.57 -14.98
C ALA A 46 -29.34 -62.72 -16.50
N SER A 47 -28.39 -63.50 -17.04
CA SER A 47 -27.78 -64.76 -16.58
C SER A 47 -26.39 -64.99 -17.19
N ALA A 48 -25.63 -65.86 -16.51
CA ALA A 48 -24.29 -66.34 -16.79
C ALA A 48 -24.11 -67.08 -18.14
N ALA A 49 -22.89 -66.96 -18.69
CA ALA A 49 -22.21 -68.05 -19.37
C ALA A 49 -20.70 -67.94 -19.12
N VAL A 50 -20.20 -68.84 -18.26
CA VAL A 50 -18.78 -69.08 -17.98
C VAL A 50 -18.30 -70.18 -18.92
N ALA A 51 -17.26 -69.91 -19.72
CA ALA A 51 -16.32 -70.89 -20.25
C ALA A 51 -15.05 -70.12 -20.66
N ALA A 52 -14.06 -70.00 -19.77
CA ALA A 52 -12.95 -70.95 -19.67
C ALA A 52 -12.12 -71.07 -20.95
N LEU A 53 -11.23 -70.11 -21.19
CA LEU A 53 -9.95 -70.33 -21.88
C LEU A 53 -8.86 -69.49 -21.20
N ILE A 54 -8.39 -69.99 -20.06
CA ILE A 54 -7.03 -69.71 -19.58
C ILE A 54 -6.13 -70.70 -20.33
N GLY A 55 -5.30 -70.19 -21.23
CA GLY A 55 -4.38 -71.01 -22.01
C GLY A 55 -3.31 -70.17 -22.69
N LEU A 56 -2.18 -70.02 -21.99
CA LEU A 56 -0.86 -69.64 -22.49
C LEU A 56 -0.72 -68.28 -23.19
N GLY A 57 -0.27 -67.30 -22.40
CA GLY A 57 0.30 -66.05 -22.90
C GLY A 57 0.99 -65.26 -21.79
N LEU A 58 1.82 -65.91 -20.97
CA LEU A 58 2.82 -65.19 -20.16
C LEU A 58 3.85 -64.59 -21.12
N HIS A 59 3.55 -63.40 -21.63
CA HIS A 59 4.56 -62.46 -22.10
C HIS A 59 4.25 -61.14 -21.40
N GLY A 60 5.12 -60.76 -20.47
CA GLY A 60 5.03 -59.47 -19.80
C GLY A 60 4.98 -58.37 -20.83
N LEU A 61 3.87 -57.62 -20.85
CA LEU A 61 3.89 -56.28 -21.41
C LEU A 61 4.79 -55.47 -20.47
N PRO A 62 5.92 -54.93 -20.94
CA PRO A 62 6.57 -53.89 -20.18
C PRO A 62 5.55 -52.75 -20.11
N ALA A 63 5.30 -52.26 -18.90
CA ALA A 63 4.80 -50.91 -18.75
C ALA A 63 5.78 -50.02 -19.52
N GLN A 64 5.42 -49.58 -20.73
CA GLN A 64 6.15 -48.51 -21.38
C GLN A 64 5.95 -47.29 -20.50
N ALA A 65 6.92 -47.05 -19.64
CA ALA A 65 7.26 -45.70 -19.25
C ALA A 65 7.29 -44.89 -20.55
N GLN A 66 6.40 -43.91 -20.68
CA GLN A 66 6.54 -42.89 -21.70
C GLN A 66 7.82 -42.13 -21.36
N ASP A 67 8.93 -42.67 -21.87
CA ASP A 67 10.20 -41.97 -21.90
C ASP A 67 9.94 -40.63 -22.57
N LYS A 68 10.29 -39.56 -21.87
CA LYS A 68 10.48 -38.24 -22.47
C LYS A 68 11.34 -38.45 -23.70
N ALA A 69 10.76 -38.39 -24.89
CA ALA A 69 11.51 -38.43 -26.13
C ALA A 69 12.58 -37.34 -26.06
N ALA A 70 13.84 -37.75 -25.90
CA ALA A 70 14.96 -36.83 -25.92
C ALA A 70 15.04 -36.23 -27.32
N MET A 71 14.78 -34.92 -27.45
CA MET A 71 14.94 -34.21 -28.72
C MET A 71 16.34 -34.41 -29.28
N SER A 72 16.46 -34.65 -30.59
CA SER A 72 17.76 -34.72 -31.25
C SER A 72 18.43 -33.35 -31.28
N ASP A 73 19.77 -33.31 -31.29
CA ASP A 73 20.53 -32.05 -31.33
C ASP A 73 20.22 -31.21 -32.58
N ALA A 74 19.90 -31.88 -33.70
CA ALA A 74 19.48 -31.22 -34.94
C ALA A 74 18.14 -30.48 -34.79
N ASP A 75 17.16 -31.10 -34.11
CA ASP A 75 15.85 -30.49 -33.85
C ASP A 75 15.97 -29.28 -32.92
N ARG A 76 16.86 -29.37 -31.93
CA ARG A 76 17.16 -28.28 -31.01
C ARG A 76 17.74 -27.07 -31.76
N GLY A 77 18.72 -27.28 -32.63
CA GLY A 77 19.33 -26.21 -33.41
C GLY A 77 18.34 -25.49 -34.33
N ALA A 78 17.42 -26.24 -34.95
CA ALA A 78 16.36 -25.66 -35.77
C ALA A 78 15.40 -24.77 -34.95
N ILE A 79 15.00 -25.21 -33.76
CA ILE A 79 14.12 -24.44 -32.87
C ILE A 79 14.82 -23.18 -32.36
N GLU A 80 16.09 -23.26 -31.94
CA GLU A 80 16.84 -22.09 -31.49
C GLU A 80 16.95 -21.01 -32.58
N LYS A 81 17.14 -21.43 -33.84
CA LYS A 81 17.14 -20.52 -34.99
C LYS A 81 15.77 -19.88 -35.23
N ILE A 82 14.69 -20.67 -35.22
CA ILE A 82 13.32 -20.15 -35.39
C ILE A 82 12.98 -19.14 -34.30
N VAL A 83 13.28 -19.44 -33.03
CA VAL A 83 13.02 -18.53 -31.91
C VAL A 83 13.84 -17.25 -32.04
N ARG A 84 15.14 -17.36 -32.41
CA ARG A 84 15.99 -16.19 -32.65
C ARG A 84 15.43 -15.32 -33.76
N ASP A 85 15.13 -15.91 -34.92
CA ASP A 85 14.65 -15.18 -36.09
C ASP A 85 13.31 -14.50 -35.75
N TYR A 86 12.38 -15.22 -35.11
CA TYR A 86 11.10 -14.68 -34.66
C TYR A 86 11.26 -13.49 -33.69
N LEU A 87 12.14 -13.59 -32.69
CA LEU A 87 12.37 -12.49 -31.74
C LEU A 87 13.05 -11.27 -32.41
N LEU A 88 13.88 -11.48 -33.43
CA LEU A 88 14.50 -10.39 -34.19
C LEU A 88 13.53 -9.74 -35.19
N GLU A 89 12.62 -10.51 -35.77
CA GLU A 89 11.54 -10.02 -36.63
C GLU A 89 10.39 -9.37 -35.85
N ASN A 90 10.23 -9.72 -34.56
CA ASN A 90 9.15 -9.27 -33.69
C ASN A 90 9.69 -8.77 -32.31
N PRO A 91 10.50 -7.71 -32.26
CA PRO A 91 11.09 -7.22 -31.02
C PRO A 91 10.07 -6.75 -29.98
N GLU A 92 8.84 -6.44 -30.39
CA GLU A 92 7.72 -6.02 -29.54
C GLU A 92 7.36 -7.09 -28.51
N VAL A 93 7.52 -8.38 -28.85
CA VAL A 93 7.24 -9.51 -27.95
C VAL A 93 8.12 -9.43 -26.70
N ILE A 94 9.38 -9.00 -26.84
CA ILE A 94 10.30 -8.82 -25.71
C ILE A 94 9.83 -7.64 -24.84
N VAL A 95 9.43 -6.53 -25.46
CA VAL A 95 8.95 -5.35 -24.74
C VAL A 95 7.69 -5.68 -23.95
N GLU A 96 6.73 -6.36 -24.57
CA GLU A 96 5.50 -6.80 -23.92
C GLU A 96 5.80 -7.76 -22.75
N ALA A 97 6.69 -8.74 -22.96
CA ALA A 97 7.09 -9.66 -21.89
C ALA A 97 7.73 -8.92 -20.69
N ILE A 98 8.57 -7.91 -20.94
CA ILE A 98 9.16 -7.07 -19.89
C ILE A 98 8.07 -6.26 -19.17
N GLN A 99 7.11 -5.69 -19.89
CA GLN A 99 6.01 -4.93 -19.29
C GLN A 99 5.12 -5.81 -18.41
N VAL A 100 4.73 -6.99 -18.91
CA VAL A 100 3.96 -7.97 -18.14
C VAL A 100 4.73 -8.42 -16.89
N PHE A 101 6.03 -8.69 -17.02
CA PHE A 101 6.87 -9.03 -15.88
C PHE A 101 6.90 -7.89 -14.84
N ARG A 102 7.13 -6.64 -15.26
CA ARG A 102 7.12 -5.47 -14.36
C ARG A 102 5.78 -5.27 -13.66
N GLN A 103 4.67 -5.44 -14.36
CA GLN A 103 3.33 -5.33 -13.78
C GLN A 103 3.09 -6.41 -12.72
N ARG A 104 3.49 -7.66 -12.97
CA ARG A 104 3.40 -8.76 -11.99
C ARG A 104 4.25 -8.49 -10.76
N GLU A 105 5.49 -8.04 -10.97
CA GLU A 105 6.38 -7.67 -9.88
C GLU A 105 5.81 -6.52 -9.04
N GLN A 106 5.27 -5.48 -9.67
CA GLN A 106 4.64 -4.37 -8.99
C GLN A 106 3.42 -4.82 -8.17
N ALA A 107 2.52 -5.61 -8.76
CA ALA A 107 1.35 -6.13 -8.06
C ALA A 107 1.76 -7.01 -6.85
N ALA A 108 2.78 -7.85 -7.00
CA ALA A 108 3.32 -8.65 -5.90
C ALA A 108 4.01 -7.80 -4.83
N GLN A 109 4.65 -6.68 -5.19
CA GLN A 109 5.20 -5.72 -4.24
C GLN A 109 4.10 -4.99 -3.47
N GLU A 110 3.05 -4.53 -4.15
CA GLU A 110 1.89 -3.88 -3.53
C GLU A 110 1.17 -4.83 -2.56
N GLN A 111 0.95 -6.08 -2.95
CA GLN A 111 0.36 -7.10 -2.06
C GLN A 111 1.21 -7.32 -0.81
N ARG A 112 2.53 -7.51 -0.96
CA ARG A 112 3.45 -7.66 0.18
C ARG A 112 3.45 -6.43 1.09
N ALA A 113 3.38 -5.22 0.52
CA ALA A 113 3.29 -4.00 1.30
C ALA A 113 1.99 -3.92 2.10
N GLN A 114 0.84 -4.27 1.49
CA GLN A 114 -0.44 -4.33 2.18
C GLN A 114 -0.46 -5.36 3.31
N GLU A 115 0.13 -6.54 3.08
CA GLU A 115 0.27 -7.58 4.11
C GLU A 115 1.15 -7.09 5.26
N ALA A 116 2.27 -6.41 4.98
CA ALA A 116 3.12 -5.82 6.00
C ALA A 116 2.38 -4.73 6.80
N VAL A 117 1.63 -3.84 6.14
CA VAL A 117 0.80 -2.83 6.81
C VAL A 117 -0.22 -3.50 7.75
N LYS A 118 -0.89 -4.56 7.29
CA LYS A 118 -1.85 -5.32 8.10
C LYS A 118 -1.17 -6.00 9.30
N ALA A 119 -0.04 -6.67 9.06
CA ALA A 119 0.73 -7.37 10.10
C ALA A 119 1.24 -6.42 11.19
N HIS A 120 1.59 -5.17 10.83
CA HIS A 120 2.15 -4.18 11.74
C HIS A 120 1.20 -3.03 12.10
N LYS A 121 -0.11 -3.19 11.83
CA LYS A 121 -1.12 -2.14 12.02
C LYS A 121 -1.08 -1.51 13.41
N ASN A 122 -0.93 -2.32 14.46
CA ASN A 122 -0.90 -1.78 15.83
C ASN A 122 0.37 -0.95 16.11
N ALA A 123 1.53 -1.40 15.62
CA ALA A 123 2.79 -0.67 15.77
C ALA A 123 2.79 0.64 14.97
N LEU A 124 2.12 0.67 13.82
CA LEU A 124 1.92 1.85 12.99
C LEU A 124 1.00 2.87 13.67
N LEU A 125 -0.15 2.43 14.19
CA LEU A 125 -1.23 3.34 14.61
C LEU A 125 -1.21 3.69 16.10
N ASN A 126 -0.75 2.79 16.96
CA ASN A 126 -0.97 2.86 18.41
C ASN A 126 0.31 2.58 19.23
N ALA A 127 1.49 2.85 18.66
CA ALA A 127 2.72 2.80 19.44
C ALA A 127 2.64 3.79 20.62
N PRO A 128 2.87 3.35 21.88
CA PRO A 128 2.68 4.19 23.06
C PRO A 128 3.49 5.49 23.06
N GLY A 129 4.68 5.49 22.45
CA GLY A 129 5.55 6.66 22.36
C GLY A 129 5.36 7.51 21.11
N ALA A 130 4.51 7.08 20.16
CA ALA A 130 4.37 7.78 18.89
C ALA A 130 3.53 9.07 19.05
N PRO A 131 4.09 10.24 18.69
CA PRO A 131 3.33 11.47 18.65
C PRO A 131 2.19 11.37 17.65
N PHE A 132 1.10 12.08 17.93
CA PHE A 132 0.03 12.25 16.95
C PHE A 132 -0.70 13.57 17.15
N VAL A 133 -1.30 14.07 16.07
CA VAL A 133 -2.12 15.29 16.06
C VAL A 133 -3.42 15.06 15.29
N GLY A 134 -4.31 16.05 15.32
CA GLY A 134 -5.64 15.95 14.71
C GLY A 134 -6.63 15.28 15.66
N ASN A 135 -7.57 14.51 15.11
CA ASN A 135 -8.60 13.84 15.89
C ASN A 135 -8.08 12.50 16.43
N PRO A 136 -7.98 12.31 17.77
CA PRO A 136 -7.56 11.03 18.35
C PRO A 136 -8.47 9.86 17.97
N LYS A 137 -9.73 10.15 17.60
CA LYS A 137 -10.75 9.20 17.13
C LYS A 137 -11.05 9.39 15.64
N GLY A 138 -10.06 9.83 14.86
CA GLY A 138 -10.19 10.02 13.43
C GLY A 138 -10.59 8.74 12.68
N ASP A 139 -11.37 8.87 11.61
CA ASP A 139 -11.82 7.74 10.80
C ASP A 139 -10.73 7.20 9.86
N VAL A 140 -9.76 8.05 9.52
CA VAL A 140 -8.53 7.70 8.81
C VAL A 140 -7.34 8.23 9.58
N THR A 141 -6.36 7.35 9.77
CA THR A 141 -5.05 7.72 10.31
C THR A 141 -4.03 7.72 9.18
N ILE A 142 -3.29 8.82 9.07
CA ILE A 142 -2.12 8.94 8.21
C ILE A 142 -0.89 8.74 9.09
N VAL A 143 -0.09 7.71 8.83
CA VAL A 143 1.19 7.50 9.50
C VAL A 143 2.28 8.02 8.59
N GLU A 144 3.20 8.82 9.11
CA GLU A 144 4.33 9.34 8.34
C GLU A 144 5.66 8.96 9.00
N PHE A 145 6.51 8.27 8.23
CA PHE A 145 7.94 8.13 8.53
C PHE A 145 8.68 9.31 7.93
N PHE A 146 9.34 10.10 8.76
CA PHE A 146 10.02 11.32 8.32
C PHE A 146 11.36 11.54 9.03
N ASP A 147 12.11 12.50 8.50
CA ASP A 147 13.37 12.98 9.06
C ASP A 147 13.41 14.52 8.95
N TYR A 148 13.77 15.21 10.04
CA TYR A 148 13.82 16.67 10.11
C TYR A 148 14.85 17.33 9.15
N ARG A 149 15.81 16.57 8.62
CA ARG A 149 16.77 17.02 7.60
C ARG A 149 16.35 16.68 6.18
N CYS A 150 15.29 15.91 5.99
CA CYS A 150 14.83 15.53 4.67
C CYS A 150 14.10 16.70 3.99
N GLY A 151 14.67 17.19 2.88
CA GLY A 151 14.07 18.30 2.12
C GLY A 151 12.67 18.00 1.57
N TYR A 152 12.35 16.73 1.28
CA TYR A 152 11.01 16.32 0.88
C TYR A 152 10.01 16.35 2.05
N CYS A 153 10.42 15.90 3.25
CA CYS A 153 9.57 15.96 4.46
C CYS A 153 9.19 17.42 4.78
N LYS A 154 10.15 18.35 4.69
CA LYS A 154 9.91 19.78 4.88
C LYS A 154 8.88 20.35 3.90
N ARG A 155 8.87 19.86 2.65
CA ARG A 155 7.88 20.29 1.63
C ARG A 155 6.48 19.71 1.87
N VAL A 156 6.38 18.51 2.44
CA VAL A 156 5.09 17.84 2.67
C VAL A 156 4.43 18.31 3.97
N THR A 157 5.20 18.72 4.98
CA THR A 157 4.69 19.24 6.26
C THR A 157 3.56 20.28 6.11
N PRO A 158 3.67 21.35 5.29
CA PRO A 158 2.57 22.30 5.10
C PRO A 158 1.36 21.69 4.38
N LEU A 159 1.54 20.67 3.54
CA LEU A 159 0.42 19.97 2.88
C LEU A 159 -0.34 19.08 3.87
N MET A 160 0.39 18.44 4.80
CA MET A 160 -0.20 17.67 5.90
C MET A 160 -1.04 18.55 6.83
N GLN A 161 -0.55 19.76 7.15
CA GLN A 161 -1.34 20.73 7.90
C GLN A 161 -2.60 21.15 7.13
N GLN A 162 -2.48 21.45 5.83
CA GLN A 162 -3.63 21.81 5.00
C GLN A 162 -4.70 20.71 4.94
N ILE A 163 -4.32 19.43 4.80
CA ILE A 163 -5.32 18.36 4.75
C ILE A 163 -6.00 18.16 6.11
N LEU A 164 -5.25 18.20 7.22
CA LEU A 164 -5.81 18.17 8.58
C LEU A 164 -6.72 19.36 8.87
N ASP A 165 -6.43 20.52 8.28
CA ASP A 165 -7.27 21.69 8.41
C ASP A 165 -8.58 21.57 7.64
N SER A 166 -8.52 21.01 6.44
CA SER A 166 -9.72 20.76 5.62
C SER A 166 -10.56 19.58 6.12
N ASP A 167 -9.99 18.65 6.89
CA ASP A 167 -10.63 17.42 7.30
C ASP A 167 -10.34 17.05 8.76
N LYS A 168 -11.27 17.47 9.64
CA LYS A 168 -11.18 17.28 11.10
C LYS A 168 -11.44 15.84 11.55
N LYS A 169 -11.66 14.90 10.63
CA LYS A 169 -11.79 13.47 10.95
C LYS A 169 -10.46 12.72 10.77
N LEU A 170 -9.38 13.41 10.42
CA LEU A 170 -8.07 12.80 10.25
C LEU A 170 -7.28 12.78 11.55
N ARG A 171 -6.48 11.73 11.69
CA ARG A 171 -5.40 11.60 12.69
C ARG A 171 -4.07 11.52 11.94
N TRP A 172 -3.05 12.25 12.38
CA TRP A 172 -1.70 12.15 11.82
C TRP A 172 -0.76 11.63 12.90
N VAL A 173 -0.14 10.47 12.64
CA VAL A 173 0.81 9.81 13.53
C VAL A 173 2.22 9.98 12.98
N PHE A 174 3.13 10.36 13.86
CA PHE A 174 4.52 10.68 13.56
C PHE A 174 5.40 9.47 13.87
N LYS A 175 6.23 9.08 12.89
CA LYS A 175 7.26 8.05 13.04
C LYS A 175 8.62 8.68 12.78
N GLU A 176 9.25 9.10 13.87
CA GLU A 176 10.62 9.61 13.86
C GLU A 176 11.56 8.54 13.28
N PHE A 177 12.14 8.82 12.12
CA PHE A 177 13.00 7.90 11.39
C PHE A 177 14.29 8.62 10.95
N PRO A 178 15.20 8.93 11.90
CA PRO A 178 16.41 9.69 11.64
C PRO A 178 17.44 8.87 10.86
N ILE A 179 17.47 9.03 9.55
CA ILE A 179 18.37 8.31 8.63
C ILE A 179 19.42 9.21 7.97
N LEU A 180 19.33 10.54 8.16
CA LEU A 180 20.18 11.51 7.46
C LEU A 180 21.34 12.06 8.31
N GLY A 181 21.62 11.45 9.47
CA GLY A 181 22.82 11.69 10.27
C GLY A 181 22.54 12.17 11.71
N PRO A 182 23.59 12.59 12.43
CA PRO A 182 23.50 12.87 13.87
C PRO A 182 22.48 13.96 14.23
N ASP A 183 22.44 15.07 13.50
CA ASP A 183 21.45 16.13 13.69
C ASP A 183 20.00 15.63 13.57
N SER A 184 19.73 14.65 12.68
CA SER A 184 18.40 14.05 12.55
C SER A 184 18.01 13.28 13.81
N LEU A 185 18.98 12.54 14.37
CA LEU A 185 18.78 11.79 15.61
C LEU A 185 18.51 12.74 16.78
N THR A 186 19.32 13.78 16.95
CA THR A 186 19.13 14.79 18.01
C THR A 186 17.77 15.48 17.89
N ALA A 187 17.36 15.87 16.68
CA ALA A 187 16.05 16.47 16.44
C ALA A 187 14.90 15.51 16.77
N SER A 188 15.02 14.23 16.38
CA SER A 188 14.03 13.19 16.69
C SER A 188 13.90 12.94 18.20
N GLN A 189 15.03 12.89 18.91
CA GLN A 189 15.05 12.76 20.37
C GLN A 189 14.35 13.95 21.04
N ALA A 190 14.64 15.17 20.58
CA ALA A 190 13.99 16.37 21.10
C ALA A 190 12.49 16.38 20.81
N ALA A 191 12.06 15.97 19.63
CA ALA A 191 10.65 15.89 19.27
C ALA A 191 9.87 14.90 20.15
N LEU A 192 10.42 13.70 20.37
CA LEU A 192 9.81 12.71 21.27
C LEU A 192 9.84 13.17 22.74
N ALA A 193 10.92 13.82 23.17
CA ALA A 193 10.99 14.42 24.49
C ALA A 193 9.91 15.50 24.68
N ALA A 194 9.72 16.36 23.68
CA ALA A 194 8.67 17.37 23.66
C ALA A 194 7.27 16.75 23.72
N TRP A 195 7.02 15.66 22.98
CA TRP A 195 5.77 14.88 23.08
C TRP A 195 5.54 14.34 24.50
N LYS A 196 6.57 13.81 25.15
CA LYS A 196 6.48 13.30 26.53
C LYS A 196 6.21 14.38 27.57
N ILE A 197 6.76 15.58 27.38
CA ILE A 197 6.61 16.70 28.32
C ILE A 197 5.23 17.34 28.18
N ASP A 198 4.85 17.70 26.95
CA ASP A 198 3.63 18.43 26.65
C ASP A 198 3.19 18.13 25.21
N PRO A 199 2.28 17.15 25.01
CA PRO A 199 1.74 16.77 23.70
C PRO A 199 1.11 17.94 22.92
N ASP A 200 0.52 18.92 23.61
CA ASP A 200 -0.25 20.00 22.97
C ASP A 200 0.66 20.98 22.20
N LYS A 201 1.94 21.06 22.59
CA LYS A 201 2.94 21.91 21.93
C LYS A 201 3.74 21.18 20.84
N TYR A 202 3.56 19.86 20.69
CA TYR A 202 4.37 19.05 19.78
C TYR A 202 4.29 19.55 18.33
N LEU A 203 3.08 19.82 17.81
CA LEU A 203 2.91 20.23 16.42
C LEU A 203 3.64 21.54 16.11
N THR A 204 3.59 22.50 17.04
CA THR A 204 4.29 23.79 16.92
C THR A 204 5.79 23.57 16.83
N PHE A 205 6.35 22.73 17.71
CA PHE A 205 7.78 22.43 17.73
C PHE A 205 8.24 21.62 16.52
N HIS A 206 7.49 20.57 16.14
CA HIS A 206 7.70 19.80 14.92
C HIS A 206 7.72 20.72 13.69
N THR A 207 6.74 21.61 13.57
CA THR A 207 6.64 22.55 12.44
C THR A 207 7.82 23.53 12.42
N ALA A 208 8.25 24.03 13.59
CA ALA A 208 9.40 24.92 13.69
C ALA A 208 10.70 24.25 13.21
N MET A 209 10.92 22.98 13.58
CA MET A 209 12.07 22.19 13.09
C MET A 209 11.96 21.86 11.61
N MET A 210 10.76 21.54 11.11
CA MET A 210 10.54 21.31 9.68
C MET A 210 10.78 22.56 8.83
N ASN A 211 10.33 23.73 9.27
CA ASN A 211 10.51 25.00 8.57
C ASN A 211 11.95 25.54 8.67
N THR A 212 12.79 24.95 9.51
CA THR A 212 14.16 25.38 9.68
C THR A 212 15.03 24.94 8.51
N ALA A 213 15.65 25.89 7.80
CA ALA A 213 16.64 25.60 6.78
C ALA A 213 18.02 25.29 7.38
N GLY A 214 18.74 24.36 6.75
CA GLY A 214 20.11 23.98 7.12
C GLY A 214 20.17 23.00 8.30
N ALA A 215 21.29 23.03 9.02
CA ALA A 215 21.58 22.14 10.14
C ALA A 215 20.66 22.42 11.35
N LEU A 216 20.47 21.37 12.15
CA LEU A 216 19.69 21.39 13.40
C LEU A 216 20.61 20.88 14.53
N PRO A 217 21.65 21.64 14.90
CA PRO A 217 22.42 21.32 16.10
C PRO A 217 21.55 21.49 17.34
N GLU A 218 21.96 20.85 18.44
CA GLU A 218 21.18 20.78 19.68
C GLU A 218 20.81 22.16 20.24
N ASP A 219 21.73 23.13 20.22
CA ASP A 219 21.48 24.50 20.69
C ASP A 219 20.34 25.17 19.92
N ARG A 220 20.29 24.97 18.60
CA ARG A 220 19.21 25.48 17.74
C ARG A 220 17.89 24.77 18.04
N ILE A 221 17.93 23.45 18.22
CA ILE A 221 16.74 22.66 18.58
C ILE A 221 16.16 23.14 19.92
N LEU A 222 16.99 23.34 20.94
CA LEU A 222 16.56 23.81 22.25
C LEU A 222 16.03 25.26 22.21
N LYS A 223 16.61 26.12 21.36
CA LYS A 223 16.06 27.45 21.11
C LYS A 223 14.65 27.38 20.50
N LEU A 224 14.44 26.54 19.48
CA LEU A 224 13.11 26.32 18.89
C LEU A 224 12.14 25.72 19.93
N GLY A 225 12.61 24.83 20.79
CA GLY A 225 11.83 24.28 21.90
C GLY A 225 11.38 25.37 22.88
N LYS A 226 12.28 26.30 23.23
CA LYS A 226 11.97 27.47 24.06
C LYS A 226 10.90 28.36 23.41
N GLU A 227 11.05 28.63 22.12
CA GLU A 227 10.09 29.43 21.34
C GLU A 227 8.71 28.74 21.25
N ALA A 228 8.67 27.41 21.24
CA ALA A 228 7.46 26.60 21.33
C ALA A 228 6.90 26.47 22.76
N GLY A 229 7.56 27.04 23.78
CA GLY A 229 7.09 27.06 25.17
C GLY A 229 7.51 25.85 26.02
N TYR A 230 8.60 25.18 25.65
CA TYR A 230 9.26 24.16 26.47
C TYR A 230 10.38 24.77 27.33
N ASP A 231 10.62 24.19 28.50
CA ASP A 231 11.81 24.48 29.29
C ASP A 231 13.03 23.77 28.65
N PRO A 232 14.11 24.48 28.26
CA PRO A 232 15.24 23.87 27.57
C PRO A 232 15.98 22.80 28.38
N ASP A 233 16.07 22.97 29.70
CA ASP A 233 16.80 22.03 30.56
C ASP A 233 15.98 20.76 30.78
N GLN A 234 14.66 20.88 30.97
CA GLN A 234 13.74 19.76 30.99
C GLN A 234 13.73 19.00 29.66
N LEU A 235 13.71 19.74 28.54
CA LEU A 235 13.74 19.15 27.20
C LEU A 235 15.01 18.33 27.00
N ARG A 236 16.18 18.94 27.26
CA ARG A 236 17.48 18.27 27.16
C ARG A 236 17.55 17.02 28.03
N LYS A 237 17.12 17.10 29.28
CA LYS A 237 17.10 15.94 30.18
C LYS A 237 16.20 14.80 29.67
N THR A 238 15.08 15.14 29.04
CA THR A 238 14.11 14.14 28.57
C THR A 238 14.54 13.49 27.25
N MET A 239 15.41 14.13 26.47
CA MET A 239 16.01 13.54 25.25
C MET A 239 16.80 12.26 25.55
N ASP A 240 17.42 12.18 26.73
CA ASP A 240 18.21 11.03 27.17
C ASP A 240 17.38 9.88 27.76
N ASP A 241 16.05 10.01 27.80
CA ASP A 241 15.18 8.98 28.35
C ASP A 241 15.23 7.70 27.51
N ALA A 242 15.39 6.55 28.18
CA ALA A 242 15.43 5.24 27.54
C ALA A 242 14.18 4.97 26.68
N ALA A 243 13.02 5.52 27.05
CA ALA A 243 11.81 5.41 26.26
C ALA A 243 11.87 6.16 24.93
N VAL A 244 12.56 7.31 24.87
CA VAL A 244 12.78 8.07 23.62
C VAL A 244 13.65 7.25 22.67
N LYS A 245 14.76 6.71 23.18
CA LYS A 245 15.62 5.81 22.39
C LYS A 245 14.86 4.58 21.90
N ALA A 246 14.07 3.95 22.78
CA ALA A 246 13.31 2.76 22.45
C ALA A 246 12.28 2.99 21.32
N GLU A 247 11.62 4.15 21.30
CA GLU A 247 10.66 4.51 20.24
C GLU A 247 11.37 4.72 18.89
N ILE A 248 12.52 5.42 18.87
CA ILE A 248 13.33 5.58 17.65
C ILE A 248 13.78 4.22 17.13
N ASP A 249 14.35 3.37 17.99
CA ASP A 249 14.80 2.03 17.60
C ASP A 249 13.63 1.16 17.10
N ALA A 250 12.44 1.30 17.69
CA ALA A 250 11.23 0.61 17.23
C ALA A 250 10.77 1.08 15.85
N ASN A 251 10.83 2.39 15.58
CA ASN A 251 10.51 2.94 14.26
C ASN A 251 11.51 2.48 13.19
N HIS A 252 12.81 2.40 13.51
CA HIS A 252 13.81 1.83 12.60
C HIS A 252 13.52 0.38 12.25
N ARG A 253 13.26 -0.48 13.26
CA ARG A 253 12.92 -1.89 13.02
C ARG A 253 11.63 -2.05 12.22
N LEU A 254 10.64 -1.21 12.49
CA LEU A 254 9.37 -1.21 11.77
C LEU A 254 9.59 -0.82 10.30
N ALA A 255 10.36 0.25 10.05
CA ALA A 255 10.73 0.68 8.70
C ALA A 255 11.48 -0.42 7.93
N GLU A 256 12.47 -1.07 8.57
CA GLU A 256 13.21 -2.19 7.98
C GLU A 256 12.30 -3.35 7.60
N THR A 257 11.42 -3.78 8.53
CA THR A 257 10.48 -4.89 8.30
C THR A 257 9.50 -4.58 7.17
N MET A 258 9.09 -3.32 7.04
CA MET A 258 8.20 -2.84 5.97
C MET A 258 8.95 -2.42 4.70
N ASN A 259 10.28 -2.62 4.65
CA ASN A 259 11.14 -2.23 3.54
C ASN A 259 11.05 -0.74 3.16
N ILE A 260 10.83 0.13 4.15
CA ILE A 260 10.85 1.59 4.02
C ILE A 260 12.31 2.05 4.05
N ARG A 261 12.81 2.49 2.88
CA ARG A 261 14.23 2.85 2.69
C ARG A 261 14.50 4.34 2.61
N GLY A 262 13.48 5.19 2.74
CA GLY A 262 13.62 6.62 2.57
C GLY A 262 12.45 7.38 3.18
N THR A 263 12.64 8.70 3.31
CA THR A 263 11.67 9.62 3.88
C THR A 263 11.29 10.74 2.88
N PRO A 264 10.05 11.25 2.89
CA PRO A 264 8.94 10.74 3.69
C PRO A 264 8.40 9.42 3.14
N ALA A 265 7.74 8.64 3.98
CA ALA A 265 6.92 7.50 3.57
C ALA A 265 5.62 7.51 4.37
N PHE A 266 4.49 7.31 3.68
CA PHE A 266 3.16 7.41 4.26
C PHE A 266 2.49 6.04 4.31
N ILE A 267 1.71 5.80 5.37
CA ILE A 267 0.75 4.71 5.42
C ILE A 267 -0.63 5.31 5.60
N ILE A 268 -1.53 5.05 4.63
CA ILE A 268 -2.90 5.57 4.63
C ILE A 268 -3.84 4.41 4.28
N GLY A 269 -4.64 3.99 5.26
CA GLY A 269 -5.40 2.74 5.14
C GLY A 269 -4.46 1.53 5.06
N ASP A 270 -4.59 0.75 3.98
CA ASP A 270 -3.74 -0.42 3.71
C ASP A 270 -2.54 -0.09 2.80
N GLU A 271 -2.40 1.15 2.34
CA GLU A 271 -1.39 1.53 1.35
C GLU A 271 -0.15 2.15 1.99
N LEU A 272 1.02 1.62 1.62
CA LEU A 272 2.32 2.23 1.85
C LEU A 272 2.70 3.05 0.61
N VAL A 273 2.89 4.35 0.79
CA VAL A 273 3.20 5.31 -0.27
C VAL A 273 4.59 5.90 -0.01
N PRO A 274 5.61 5.46 -0.76
CA PRO A 274 6.96 5.98 -0.59
C PRO A 274 7.12 7.36 -1.25
N GLY A 275 7.83 8.26 -0.60
CA GLY A 275 8.19 9.57 -1.14
C GLY A 275 7.16 10.66 -0.86
N ALA A 276 7.47 11.87 -1.32
CA ALA A 276 6.58 13.01 -1.19
C ALA A 276 5.35 12.86 -2.07
N VAL A 277 4.20 13.28 -1.53
CA VAL A 277 2.91 13.28 -2.19
C VAL A 277 2.35 14.71 -2.22
N ASP A 278 1.60 15.03 -3.27
CA ASP A 278 0.87 16.29 -3.32
C ASP A 278 -0.48 16.21 -2.58
N LEU A 279 -1.11 17.37 -2.39
CA LEU A 279 -2.36 17.47 -1.65
C LEU A 279 -3.53 16.75 -2.33
N THR A 280 -3.53 16.67 -3.66
CA THR A 280 -4.59 15.97 -4.43
C THR A 280 -4.50 14.47 -4.17
N THR A 281 -3.30 13.92 -4.29
CA THR A 281 -2.99 12.51 -4.03
C THR A 281 -3.31 12.13 -2.58
N LEU A 282 -2.94 12.98 -1.61
CA LEU A 282 -3.31 12.76 -0.19
C LEU A 282 -4.83 12.65 0.00
N ARG A 283 -5.61 13.53 -0.63
CA ARG A 283 -7.07 13.49 -0.55
C ARG A 283 -7.65 12.24 -1.20
N GLU A 284 -7.10 11.80 -2.32
CA GLU A 284 -7.53 10.57 -3.00
C GLU A 284 -7.24 9.33 -2.15
N LEU A 285 -6.05 9.24 -1.56
CA LEU A 285 -5.66 8.14 -0.65
C LEU A 285 -6.55 8.11 0.59
N VAL A 286 -6.83 9.26 1.20
CA VAL A 286 -7.76 9.37 2.34
C VAL A 286 -9.17 8.91 1.93
N ALA A 287 -9.67 9.37 0.78
CA ALA A 287 -10.99 8.97 0.30
C ALA A 287 -11.07 7.47 -0.01
N LYS A 288 -9.99 6.89 -0.56
CA LYS A 288 -9.87 5.44 -0.80
C LYS A 288 -9.87 4.65 0.51
N ALA A 289 -9.07 5.10 1.50
CA ALA A 289 -9.04 4.49 2.83
C ALA A 289 -10.43 4.48 3.49
N ARG A 290 -11.20 5.56 3.39
CA ARG A 290 -12.58 5.62 3.93
C ARG A 290 -13.54 4.64 3.25
N LYS A 291 -13.44 4.49 1.92
CA LYS A 291 -14.28 3.53 1.18
C LYS A 291 -13.94 2.09 1.54
N GLY A 292 -12.66 1.79 1.78
CA GLY A 292 -12.19 0.49 2.27
C GLY A 292 -12.62 0.17 3.71
N CYS A 293 -12.82 1.19 4.55
CA CYS A 293 -13.30 1.07 5.94
C CYS A 293 -14.84 0.88 6.08
N THR A 294 -15.55 0.44 5.04
CA THR A 294 -17.02 0.28 5.07
C THR A 294 -17.52 -1.00 5.75
N ALA A 295 -16.64 -1.79 6.38
CA ALA A 295 -17.03 -2.84 7.32
C ALA A 295 -16.66 -2.42 8.76
N PRO A 296 -17.56 -2.58 9.76
CA PRO A 296 -17.22 -2.29 11.14
C PRO A 296 -16.14 -3.25 11.63
N CYS A 297 -15.00 -2.70 12.04
CA CYS A 297 -14.01 -3.38 12.88
C CYS A 297 -14.49 -3.40 14.34
#